data_AF-K0IKX5-F1
#
_entry.id   AF-K0IKX5-F1
#
_cell.length_a   1.000
_cell.length_b   1.000
_cell.length_c   1.000
_cell.angle_alpha   90.00
_cell.angle_beta   90.00
_cell.angle_gamma   90.00
#
_symmetry.space_group_name_H-M   'P 1'
#
loop_
_entity.id
_entity.type
_entity.pdbx_description
1 polymer ?
#
loop_
_entity_poly.entity_id
_entity_poly.type
_entity_poly.pdbx_seq_one_letter_code
_entity_poly.pdbx_strand_id
1 'polypeptide(L)'
;MIIFPDKKEILDAISSKIKAENAATERLQNRIRETPIEDVRKRLANHLDETYEHQRRLQQLIRNLSGTPTDSKGHLPSLVPPATSLTAKTVKDTVRETVKEAATGGGTDTGSRLTFEEMELMKTKMI
;
A
#
# COMPACT_ATOMS: atom_id res chain seq x y z
N MET A 1 39.54 16.86 -15.14
CA MET A 1 39.90 16.69 -13.72
C MET A 1 38.72 16.02 -13.03
N ILE A 2 38.85 14.76 -12.61
CA ILE A 2 37.81 14.04 -11.88
C ILE A 2 38.01 14.36 -10.40
N ILE A 3 37.03 14.99 -9.77
CA ILE A 3 37.05 15.28 -8.33
C ILE A 3 36.48 14.05 -7.62
N PHE A 4 37.29 13.42 -6.76
CA PHE A 4 36.81 12.34 -5.91
C PHE A 4 36.20 12.94 -4.64
N PRO A 5 34.99 12.49 -4.24
CA PRO A 5 34.34 12.99 -3.04
C PRO A 5 35.18 12.65 -1.80
N ASP A 6 35.14 13.53 -0.81
CA ASP A 6 35.83 13.29 0.44
C ASP A 6 35.11 12.19 1.26
N LYS A 7 35.81 11.61 2.23
CA LYS A 7 35.25 10.54 3.09
C LYS A 7 33.97 10.99 3.80
N LYS A 8 33.89 12.25 4.23
CA LYS A 8 32.76 12.80 4.98
C LYS A 8 31.55 12.95 4.07
N GLU A 9 31.73 13.43 2.84
CA GLU A 9 30.71 13.57 1.81
C GLU A 9 30.11 12.19 1.47
N ILE A 10 30.95 11.16 1.32
CA ILE A 10 30.49 9.78 1.14
C ILE A 10 29.67 9.32 2.35
N LEU A 11 30.14 9.55 3.58
CA LEU A 11 29.43 9.18 4.80
C LEU A 11 28.09 9.90 4.94
N ASP A 12 28.03 11.20 4.61
CA ASP A 12 26.80 12.00 4.64
C ASP A 12 25.80 11.48 3.60
N ALA A 13 26.26 11.13 2.41
CA ALA A 13 25.42 10.55 1.36
C ALA A 13 24.84 9.19 1.76
N ILE A 14 25.66 8.30 2.34
CA ILE A 14 25.20 6.99 2.84
C ILE A 14 24.27 7.17 4.04
N SER A 15 24.56 8.12 4.93
CA SER A 15 23.71 8.45 6.08
C SER A 15 22.34 8.97 5.65
N SER A 16 22.27 9.76 4.57
CA SER A 16 21.00 10.18 3.99
C SER A 16 20.19 8.99 3.46
N LYS A 17 20.86 8.03 2.79
CA LYS A 17 20.22 6.81 2.26
C LYS A 17 19.67 5.91 3.38
N ILE A 18 20.45 5.63 4.42
CA ILE A 18 19.97 4.77 5.52
C ILE A 18 18.78 5.41 6.25
N LYS A 19 18.77 6.75 6.42
CA LYS A 19 17.61 7.47 6.96
C LYS A 19 16.36 7.26 6.11
N ALA A 20 16.50 7.31 4.77
CA ALA A 20 15.39 7.06 3.87
C ALA A 20 14.86 5.62 3.99
N GLU A 21 15.75 4.61 4.06
CA GLU A 21 15.35 3.21 4.26
C GLU A 21 14.67 2.98 5.62
N ASN A 22 15.14 3.64 6.69
CA ASN A 22 14.50 3.61 8.00
C ASN A 22 13.05 4.13 7.96
N ALA A 23 12.82 5.21 7.21
CA ALA A 23 11.47 5.74 7.00
C ALA A 23 10.62 4.86 6.08
N ALA A 24 11.24 4.21 5.08
CA ALA A 24 10.56 3.29 4.17
C ALA A 24 10.06 2.05 4.90
N THR A 25 10.87 1.52 5.82
CA THR A 25 10.52 0.37 6.69
C THR A 25 9.23 0.63 7.47
N GLU A 26 9.15 1.77 8.18
CA GLU A 26 7.95 2.15 8.94
C GLU A 26 6.73 2.29 8.04
N ARG A 27 6.90 2.92 6.86
CA ARG A 27 5.81 3.07 5.88
C ARG A 27 5.32 1.72 5.36
N LEU A 28 6.22 0.79 5.05
CA LEU A 28 5.87 -0.54 4.56
C LEU A 28 5.13 -1.33 5.65
N GLN A 29 5.63 -1.30 6.89
CA GLN A 29 4.95 -1.94 8.03
C GLN A 29 3.52 -1.40 8.23
N ASN A 30 3.33 -0.09 8.14
CA ASN A 30 1.99 0.51 8.24
C ASN A 30 1.08 0.07 7.09
N ARG A 31 1.58 0.10 5.86
CA ARG A 31 0.81 -0.35 4.68
C ARG A 31 0.44 -1.82 4.73
N ILE A 32 1.32 -2.69 5.22
CA ILE A 32 1.05 -4.12 5.42
C ILE A 32 -0.13 -4.28 6.38
N ARG A 33 -0.14 -3.52 7.49
CA ARG A 33 -1.21 -3.56 8.51
C ARG A 33 -2.54 -3.03 7.99
N GLU A 34 -2.50 -1.98 7.16
CA GLU A 34 -3.68 -1.29 6.65
C GLU A 34 -4.28 -1.92 5.38
N THR A 35 -3.54 -2.81 4.71
CA THR A 35 -3.96 -3.40 3.43
C THR A 35 -4.89 -4.61 3.64
N PRO A 36 -6.15 -4.55 3.16
CA PRO A 36 -7.07 -5.69 3.22
C PRO A 36 -6.81 -6.72 2.11
N ILE A 37 -6.07 -6.37 1.05
CA ILE A 37 -5.81 -7.22 -0.11
C ILE A 37 -4.61 -8.13 0.15
N GLU A 38 -4.84 -9.43 0.26
CA GLU A 38 -3.81 -10.40 0.66
C GLU A 38 -2.59 -10.43 -0.26
N ASP A 39 -2.79 -10.45 -1.57
CA ASP A 39 -1.67 -10.50 -2.53
C ASP A 39 -0.81 -9.23 -2.49
N VAL A 40 -1.44 -8.08 -2.26
CA VAL A 40 -0.72 -6.81 -2.06
C VAL A 40 0.07 -6.87 -0.75
N ARG A 41 -0.50 -7.43 0.31
CA ARG A 41 0.18 -7.59 1.61
C ARG A 41 1.43 -8.45 1.47
N LYS A 42 1.35 -9.60 0.79
CA LYS A 42 2.50 -10.48 0.51
C LYS A 42 3.60 -9.74 -0.25
N ARG A 43 3.23 -8.98 -1.27
CA ARG A 43 4.20 -8.20 -2.05
C ARG A 43 4.85 -7.08 -1.21
N LEU A 44 4.09 -6.41 -0.36
CA LEU A 44 4.63 -5.41 0.55
C LEU A 44 5.58 -6.03 1.58
N ALA A 45 5.30 -7.24 2.07
CA ALA A 45 6.19 -7.98 2.96
C ALA A 45 7.53 -8.33 2.27
N ASN A 46 7.49 -8.80 1.01
CA ASN A 46 8.72 -9.04 0.25
C ASN A 46 9.57 -7.76 0.10
N HIS A 47 8.93 -6.61 -0.17
CA HIS A 47 9.63 -5.33 -0.24
C HIS A 47 10.19 -4.89 1.13
N LEU A 48 9.52 -5.22 2.23
CA LEU A 48 10.03 -4.95 3.56
C LEU A 48 11.32 -5.74 3.83
N ASP A 49 11.37 -7.01 3.44
CA ASP A 49 12.57 -7.85 3.56
C ASP A 49 13.73 -7.31 2.70
N GLU A 50 13.45 -6.90 1.46
CA GLU A 50 14.43 -6.24 0.59
C GLU A 50 14.98 -4.96 1.22
N THR A 51 14.11 -4.13 1.81
CA THR A 51 14.50 -2.90 2.52
C THR A 51 15.40 -3.20 3.72
N TYR A 52 15.13 -4.26 4.50
CA TYR A 52 16.02 -4.67 5.59
C TYR A 52 17.42 -5.07 5.10
N GLU A 53 17.50 -5.80 3.98
CA GLU A 53 18.79 -6.15 3.38
C GLU A 53 19.53 -4.90 2.86
N HIS A 54 18.82 -3.91 2.31
CA HIS A 54 19.41 -2.63 1.93
C HIS A 54 19.96 -1.86 3.14
N GLN A 55 19.21 -1.78 4.24
CA GLN A 55 19.68 -1.19 5.50
C GLN A 55 20.96 -1.87 5.98
N ARG A 56 20.98 -3.22 6.00
CA ARG A 56 22.14 -4.00 6.44
C ARG A 56 23.38 -3.68 5.61
N ARG A 57 23.25 -3.60 4.28
CA ARG A 57 24.37 -3.24 3.37
C ARG A 57 24.86 -1.82 3.63
N LEU A 58 23.95 -0.86 3.82
CA LEU A 58 24.32 0.54 4.13
C LEU A 58 25.02 0.65 5.48
N GLN A 59 24.55 -0.07 6.50
CA GLN A 59 25.22 -0.12 7.81
C GLN A 59 26.63 -0.69 7.70
N GLN A 60 26.83 -1.75 6.91
CA GLN A 60 28.16 -2.30 6.64
C GLN A 60 29.08 -1.29 5.95
N LEU A 61 28.58 -0.58 4.93
CA LEU A 61 29.36 0.46 4.24
C LEU A 61 29.78 1.59 5.19
N ILE A 62 28.88 2.05 6.07
CA ILE A 62 29.19 3.06 7.09
C ILE A 62 30.30 2.56 8.01
N ARG A 63 30.20 1.31 8.51
CA ARG A 63 31.21 0.70 9.39
C ARG A 63 32.57 0.54 8.71
N ASN A 64 32.58 0.12 7.44
CA ASN A 64 33.80 0.00 6.64
C ASN A 64 34.52 1.35 6.45
N LEU A 65 33.76 2.44 6.46
CA LEU A 65 34.28 3.80 6.45
C LEU A 65 34.54 4.37 7.86
N SER A 66 34.53 3.53 8.90
CA SER A 66 34.70 3.95 10.31
C SER A 66 33.66 4.99 10.78
N GLY A 67 32.49 5.04 10.16
CA GLY A 67 31.36 5.84 10.61
C GLY A 67 30.44 5.06 11.56
N THR A 68 29.49 5.77 12.15
CA THR A 68 28.46 5.18 13.02
C THR A 68 27.11 5.13 12.29
N PRO A 69 26.49 3.95 12.14
CA PRO A 69 25.15 3.86 11.57
C PRO A 69 24.13 4.64 12.41
N THR A 70 23.09 5.15 11.76
CA THR A 70 22.03 5.90 12.42
C THR A 70 20.69 5.20 12.30
N ASP A 71 19.93 5.22 13.39
CA ASP A 71 18.53 4.75 13.44
C ASP A 71 17.53 5.89 13.17
N SER A 72 18.04 7.10 12.89
CA SER A 72 17.18 8.24 12.55
C SER A 72 16.44 7.99 11.23
N LYS A 73 15.22 8.52 11.15
CA LYS A 73 14.36 8.38 9.97
C LYS A 73 14.46 9.63 9.10
N GLY A 74 14.46 9.43 7.79
CA GLY A 74 14.39 10.49 6.80
C GLY A 74 12.96 10.99 6.63
N HIS A 75 12.80 12.09 5.89
CA HIS A 75 11.48 12.57 5.49
C HIS A 75 11.07 11.93 4.16
N LEU A 76 9.98 11.17 4.17
CA LEU A 76 9.39 10.64 2.94
C LEU A 76 8.17 11.48 2.53
N PRO A 77 8.03 11.85 1.25
CA PRO A 77 6.84 12.57 0.76
C PRO A 77 5.56 11.84 1.13
N SER A 78 4.56 12.58 1.64
CA SER A 78 3.24 12.03 1.90
C SER A 78 2.53 11.76 0.58
N LEU A 79 1.93 10.57 0.43
CA LEU A 79 1.04 10.29 -0.69
C LEU A 79 -0.36 10.73 -0.28
N VAL A 80 -0.70 11.98 -0.59
CA VAL A 80 -2.06 12.47 -0.46
C VAL A 80 -2.85 11.92 -1.66
N PRO A 81 -3.94 11.17 -1.45
CA PRO A 81 -4.77 10.74 -2.56
C PRO A 81 -5.33 11.99 -3.27
N PRO A 82 -5.51 11.96 -4.61
CA PRO A 82 -6.13 13.07 -5.31
C PRO A 82 -7.49 13.36 -4.66
N ALA A 83 -7.85 14.63 -4.49
CA ALA A 83 -9.05 15.07 -3.76
C ALA A 83 -10.37 14.47 -4.28
N THR A 84 -10.35 13.86 -5.47
CA THR A 84 -11.46 13.14 -6.09
C THR A 84 -11.62 11.69 -5.60
N SER A 85 -10.67 11.16 -4.83
CA SER A 85 -10.71 9.82 -4.27
C SER A 85 -11.52 9.80 -2.98
N LEU A 86 -12.81 9.44 -3.12
CA LEU A 86 -13.77 9.02 -2.09
C LEU A 86 -14.53 10.15 -1.39
N THR A 87 -15.60 10.62 -2.04
CA THR A 87 -16.80 11.06 -1.34
C THR A 87 -17.41 9.86 -0.61
N ALA A 88 -17.08 9.68 0.67
CA ALA A 88 -17.73 8.74 1.59
C ALA A 88 -19.26 8.96 1.75
N LYS A 89 -19.85 9.94 1.05
CA LYS A 89 -21.29 10.22 1.06
C LYS A 89 -22.08 9.31 0.12
N THR A 90 -21.50 8.82 -0.97
CA THR A 90 -22.29 8.14 -2.02
C THR A 90 -22.69 6.70 -1.66
N VAL A 91 -21.94 6.01 -0.79
CA VAL A 91 -22.33 4.63 -0.38
C VAL A 91 -23.49 4.63 0.61
N LYS A 92 -23.64 5.69 1.41
CA LYS A 92 -24.70 5.77 2.43
C LYS A 92 -26.08 6.04 1.80
N ASP A 93 -26.11 6.69 0.63
CA ASP A 93 -27.36 7.02 -0.06
C ASP A 93 -27.88 5.84 -0.91
N THR A 94 -26.99 5.03 -1.52
CA THR A 94 -27.43 3.85 -2.31
C THR A 94 -28.07 2.76 -1.44
N VAL A 95 -27.59 2.53 -0.22
CA VAL A 95 -28.21 1.57 0.71
C VAL A 95 -29.55 2.08 1.24
N ARG A 96 -29.74 3.41 1.31
CA ARG A 96 -30.96 4.02 1.83
C ARG A 96 -32.09 4.08 0.78
N GLU A 97 -31.76 4.16 -0.50
CA GLU A 97 -32.76 4.03 -1.58
C GLU A 97 -33.28 2.60 -1.72
N THR A 98 -32.43 1.58 -1.60
CA THR A 98 -32.87 0.17 -1.70
C THR A 98 -33.81 -0.27 -0.57
N VAL A 99 -33.86 0.45 0.55
CA VAL A 99 -34.78 0.15 1.67
C VAL A 99 -36.10 0.94 1.54
N LYS A 100 -36.14 2.05 0.79
CA LYS A 100 -37.37 2.81 0.57
C LYS A 100 -38.26 2.22 -0.52
N GLU A 101 -37.69 1.57 -1.54
CA GLU A 101 -38.49 0.92 -2.59
C GLU A 101 -39.17 -0.39 -2.12
N ALA A 102 -38.74 -0.99 -1.01
CA ALA A 102 -39.36 -2.19 -0.47
C ALA A 102 -40.67 -1.96 0.31
N ALA A 103 -41.13 -0.69 0.46
CA ALA A 103 -42.27 -0.36 1.32
C ALA A 103 -43.53 0.19 0.62
N THR A 104 -43.54 0.37 -0.71
CA THR A 104 -44.78 0.83 -1.39
C THR A 104 -44.89 0.20 -2.77
N GLY A 105 -45.87 -0.68 -2.93
CA GLY A 105 -46.07 -1.47 -4.14
C GLY A 105 -46.55 -0.68 -5.36
N GLY A 106 -46.39 -1.30 -6.53
CA GLY A 106 -46.99 -0.87 -7.80
C GLY A 106 -46.11 -1.28 -8.98
N GLY A 107 -46.44 -2.39 -9.64
CA GLY A 107 -45.59 -3.03 -10.65
C GLY A 107 -45.47 -2.31 -11.99
N THR A 108 -44.47 -2.71 -12.78
CA THR A 108 -44.58 -3.19 -14.17
C THR A 108 -43.21 -3.69 -14.66
N ASP A 109 -43.24 -4.89 -15.24
CA ASP A 109 -42.35 -5.54 -16.23
C ASP A 109 -40.93 -5.00 -16.47
N THR A 110 -39.91 -5.85 -16.25
CA THR A 110 -38.99 -6.38 -17.29
C THR A 110 -37.73 -7.00 -16.67
N GLY A 111 -37.44 -8.26 -17.04
CA GLY A 111 -36.14 -8.90 -16.84
C GLY A 111 -36.00 -9.74 -15.56
N SER A 112 -36.28 -11.04 -15.67
CA SER A 112 -35.95 -12.04 -14.67
C SER A 112 -34.44 -12.08 -14.41
N ARG A 113 -33.99 -11.31 -13.42
CA ARG A 113 -32.62 -11.31 -12.91
C ARG A 113 -32.44 -12.56 -12.06
N LEU A 114 -31.68 -13.52 -12.58
CA LEU A 114 -31.35 -14.77 -11.89
C LEU A 114 -30.69 -14.48 -10.53
N THR A 115 -31.09 -15.26 -9.54
CA THR A 115 -30.53 -15.22 -8.19
C THR A 115 -29.10 -15.75 -8.18
N PHE A 116 -28.35 -15.41 -7.13
CA PHE A 116 -26.95 -15.82 -7.00
C PHE A 116 -26.80 -17.35 -6.95
N GLU A 117 -27.77 -18.05 -6.36
CA GLU A 117 -27.88 -19.51 -6.36
C GLU A 117 -28.03 -20.10 -7.76
N GLU A 118 -28.85 -19.47 -8.62
CA GLU A 118 -29.08 -19.93 -9.99
C GLU A 118 -27.83 -19.73 -10.87
N MET A 119 -27.02 -18.69 -10.63
CA MET A 119 -25.73 -18.49 -11.31
C MET A 119 -24.67 -19.52 -10.89
N GLU A 120 -24.66 -19.95 -9.63
CA GLU A 120 -23.74 -20.98 -9.14
C GLU A 120 -24.06 -22.36 -9.76
N LEU A 121 -25.35 -22.67 -9.90
CA LEU A 121 -25.82 -23.93 -10.48
C LEU A 121 -25.49 -24.04 -11.99
N MET A 122 -25.44 -22.92 -12.71
CA MET A 122 -25.04 -22.89 -14.13
C MET A 122 -23.55 -23.23 -14.33
N LYS A 123 -22.66 -22.79 -13.42
CA LYS A 123 -21.22 -23.08 -13.52
C LYS A 123 -20.91 -24.58 -13.41
N THR A 124 -21.79 -25.33 -12.76
CA THR A 124 -21.59 -26.77 -12.50
C THR A 124 -22.06 -27.65 -13.66
N LYS A 125 -22.88 -27.13 -14.59
CA LYS A 125 -23.41 -27.89 -15.73
C LYS A 125 -22.60 -27.76 -17.02
N MET A 126 -21.49 -27.03 -17.00
CA MET A 126 -20.64 -26.82 -18.19
C MET A 126 -19.28 -27.53 -18.07
N ILE A 127 -19.32 -28.78 -17.62
CA ILE A 127 -18.25 -29.78 -17.75
C ILE A 127 -18.92 -31.09 -18.18
#